data_AF-A0A645HVK4-F1
#
_entry.id   AF-A0A645HVK4-F1
#
_cell.length_a   1.000
_cell.length_b   1.000
_cell.length_c   1.000
_cell.angle_alpha   90.00
_cell.angle_beta   90.00
_cell.angle_gamma   90.00
#
_symmetry.space_group_name_H-M   'P 1'
#
loop_
_entity.id
_entity.type
_entity.pdbx_description
1 polymer ?
#
loop_
_entity_poly.entity_id
_entity_poly.type
_entity_poly.pdbx_seq_one_letter_code
_entity_poly.pdbx_strand_id
1 'polypeptide(L)'
;MSESAPITITSAELRERVEDRLGQWLPDSMWSRAEHYARLKLDQYRLRWPEIDYYDNDYLVLLTADTVREMAFSDYTFAVSQAIAAARAQ
;
A
#
# COMPACT_ATOMS: atom_id res chain seq x y z
N MET A 1 11.42 -27.33 2.96
CA MET A 1 10.49 -26.32 2.42
C MET A 1 11.04 -24.99 2.87
N SER A 2 11.37 -24.09 1.95
CA SER A 2 11.96 -22.79 2.31
C SER A 2 10.82 -21.88 2.78
N GLU A 3 10.93 -21.35 3.98
CA GLU A 3 10.02 -20.30 4.44
C GLU A 3 10.39 -18.98 3.75
N SER A 4 9.40 -18.10 3.54
CA SER A 4 9.67 -16.75 3.01
C SER A 4 10.67 -16.00 3.89
N ALA A 5 11.66 -15.35 3.27
CA ALA A 5 12.66 -14.58 4.01
C ALA A 5 11.99 -13.53 4.94
N PRO A 6 12.54 -13.26 6.14
CA PRO A 6 11.97 -12.25 7.03
C PRO A 6 11.86 -10.87 6.35
N ILE A 7 10.79 -10.14 6.63
CA ILE A 7 10.66 -8.75 6.20
C ILE A 7 11.55 -7.89 7.10
N THR A 8 12.56 -7.27 6.50
CA THR A 8 13.58 -6.49 7.22
C THR A 8 13.58 -5.02 6.84
N ILE A 9 12.87 -4.64 5.77
CA ILE A 9 12.81 -3.26 5.31
C ILE A 9 12.09 -2.37 6.34
N THR A 10 12.74 -1.28 6.72
CA THR A 10 12.17 -0.28 7.63
C THR A 10 11.05 0.51 6.96
N SER A 11 10.22 1.20 7.75
CA SER A 11 9.18 2.09 7.19
C SER A 11 9.78 3.20 6.32
N ALA A 12 10.90 3.80 6.75
CA ALA A 12 11.57 4.87 6.00
C ALA A 12 12.14 4.39 4.66
N GLU A 13 12.85 3.25 4.66
CA GLU A 13 13.38 2.66 3.42
C GLU A 13 12.25 2.20 2.48
N LEU A 14 11.17 1.64 3.03
CA LEU A 14 10.01 1.26 2.24
C LEU A 14 9.38 2.49 1.58
N ARG A 15 9.26 3.60 2.33
CA ARG A 15 8.73 4.87 1.82
C ARG A 15 9.56 5.40 0.67
N GLU A 16 10.87 5.51 0.86
CA GLU A 16 11.80 6.01 -0.16
C GLU A 16 11.65 5.20 -1.47
N ARG A 17 11.69 3.87 -1.38
CA ARG A 17 11.54 2.99 -2.56
C ARG A 17 10.16 3.11 -3.22
N VAL A 18 9.11 3.30 -2.44
CA VAL A 18 7.75 3.48 -2.97
C VAL A 18 7.63 4.84 -3.65
N GLU A 19 8.14 5.92 -3.06
CA GLU A 19 8.13 7.26 -3.63
C GLU A 19 8.94 7.31 -4.94
N ASP A 20 10.12 6.68 -4.97
CA ASP A 20 10.94 6.51 -6.18
C ASP A 20 10.17 5.74 -7.27
N ARG A 21 9.50 4.65 -6.90
CA ARG A 21 8.70 3.85 -7.83
C ARG A 21 7.49 4.61 -8.37
N LEU A 22 6.87 5.46 -7.55
CA LEU A 22 5.72 6.26 -7.93
C LEU A 22 6.12 7.56 -8.64
N GLY A 23 7.38 7.97 -8.57
CA GLY A 23 7.88 9.24 -9.07
C GLY A 23 7.28 10.46 -8.36
N GLN A 24 6.83 10.30 -7.11
CA GLN A 24 6.17 11.37 -6.35
C GLN A 24 6.33 11.17 -4.84
N TRP A 25 6.36 12.29 -4.11
CA TRP A 25 6.30 12.32 -2.65
C TRP A 25 4.89 12.02 -2.14
N LEU A 26 4.79 11.25 -1.06
CA LEU A 26 3.52 10.87 -0.47
C LEU A 26 3.22 11.69 0.80
N PRO A 27 1.98 12.15 1.00
CA PRO A 27 1.57 12.73 2.29
C PRO A 27 1.63 11.70 3.42
N ASP A 28 2.04 12.12 4.62
CA ASP A 28 2.18 11.23 5.80
C ASP A 28 0.88 10.49 6.16
N SER A 29 -0.27 11.15 5.96
CA SER A 29 -1.59 10.57 6.19
C SER A 29 -1.93 9.45 5.21
N MET A 30 -1.49 9.55 3.95
CA MET A 30 -1.63 8.52 2.94
C MET A 30 -0.62 7.39 3.19
N TRP A 31 0.63 7.75 3.49
CA TRP A 31 1.70 6.80 3.77
C TRP A 31 1.35 5.84 4.91
N SER A 32 0.98 6.38 6.07
CA SER A 32 0.69 5.59 7.27
C SER A 32 -0.40 4.54 7.03
N ARG A 33 -1.44 4.91 6.28
CA ARG A 33 -2.53 3.99 5.91
C ARG A 33 -2.05 2.94 4.91
N ALA A 34 -1.37 3.36 3.84
CA ALA A 34 -0.94 2.47 2.77
C ALA A 34 0.08 1.43 3.25
N GLU A 35 1.07 1.85 4.05
CA GLU A 35 2.05 0.94 4.65
C GLU A 35 1.36 -0.10 5.54
N HIS A 36 0.47 0.35 6.42
CA HIS A 36 -0.26 -0.55 7.33
C HIS A 36 -1.05 -1.61 6.55
N TYR A 37 -1.79 -1.20 5.52
CA TYR A 37 -2.57 -2.13 4.70
C TYR A 37 -1.69 -3.09 3.89
N ALA A 38 -0.60 -2.62 3.31
CA ALA A 38 0.31 -3.44 2.53
C ALA A 38 0.99 -4.51 3.40
N ARG A 39 1.48 -4.14 4.60
CA ARG A 39 2.07 -5.09 5.57
C ARG A 39 1.06 -6.12 6.04
N LEU A 40 -0.15 -5.69 6.42
CA LEU A 40 -1.22 -6.60 6.83
C LEU A 40 -1.57 -7.61 5.73
N LYS A 41 -1.70 -7.14 4.48
CA LYS A 41 -1.99 -8.00 3.34
C LYS A 41 -0.83 -8.97 3.08
N LEU A 42 0.41 -8.51 3.17
CA LEU A 42 1.58 -9.39 3.01
C LEU A 42 1.59 -10.50 4.07
N ASP A 43 1.37 -10.15 5.34
CA ASP A 43 1.36 -11.10 6.45
C ASP A 43 0.28 -12.17 6.28
N GLN A 44 -0.92 -11.78 5.81
CA GLN A 44 -2.00 -12.73 5.53
C GLN A 44 -1.61 -13.76 4.46
N TYR A 45 -0.92 -13.31 3.40
CA TYR A 45 -0.53 -14.19 2.29
C TYR A 45 0.63 -15.10 2.68
N ARG A 46 1.60 -14.60 3.47
CA ARG A 46 2.67 -15.41 4.05
C ARG A 46 2.15 -16.46 5.02
N LEU A 47 1.12 -16.15 5.80
CA LEU A 47 0.48 -17.12 6.69
C LEU A 47 -0.26 -18.22 5.91
N ARG A 48 -0.90 -17.84 4.79
CA ARG A 48 -1.69 -18.76 3.96
C ARG A 48 -0.82 -19.71 3.14
N TRP A 49 0.33 -19.23 2.66
CA TRP A 49 1.24 -19.96 1.77
C TRP A 49 2.69 -19.79 2.22
N PRO A 50 3.09 -20.43 3.34
CA PRO A 50 4.42 -20.26 3.94
C PRO A 50 5.57 -20.75 3.05
N GLU A 51 5.30 -21.62 2.07
CA GLU A 51 6.26 -22.17 1.13
C GLU A 51 6.67 -21.22 0.00
N ILE A 52 5.95 -20.10 -0.16
CA ILE A 52 6.20 -19.12 -1.21
C ILE A 52 7.28 -18.13 -0.76
N ASP A 53 8.44 -18.17 -1.39
CA ASP A 53 9.62 -17.41 -0.96
C ASP A 53 9.68 -15.95 -1.48
N TYR A 54 8.90 -15.62 -2.51
CA TYR A 54 8.88 -14.29 -3.14
C TYR A 54 7.92 -13.28 -2.49
N TYR A 55 7.36 -13.58 -1.31
CA TYR A 55 6.67 -12.59 -0.47
C TYR A 55 7.67 -11.80 0.38
N ASP A 56 8.60 -11.13 -0.28
CA ASP A 56 9.77 -10.48 0.31
C ASP A 56 9.65 -8.93 0.41
N ASN A 57 10.75 -8.28 0.71
CA ASN A 57 10.83 -6.81 0.80
C ASN A 57 10.51 -6.14 -0.55
N ASP A 58 10.92 -6.71 -1.68
CA ASP A 58 10.71 -6.11 -2.99
C ASP A 58 9.24 -6.25 -3.39
N TYR A 59 8.61 -7.38 -3.08
CA TYR A 59 7.17 -7.53 -3.22
C TYR A 59 6.39 -6.57 -2.32
N LEU A 60 6.87 -6.30 -1.09
CA LEU A 60 6.26 -5.29 -0.22
C LEU A 60 6.31 -3.88 -0.85
N VAL A 61 7.39 -3.50 -1.53
CA VAL A 61 7.47 -2.24 -2.28
C VAL A 61 6.42 -2.19 -3.39
N LEU A 62 6.32 -3.26 -4.19
CA LEU A 62 5.32 -3.36 -5.27
C LEU A 62 3.90 -3.21 -4.71
N LEU A 63 3.59 -4.00 -3.68
CA LEU A 63 2.29 -4.04 -3.05
C LEU A 63 1.91 -2.69 -2.42
N THR A 64 2.86 -2.02 -1.77
CA THR A 64 2.63 -0.73 -1.14
C THR A 64 2.36 0.35 -2.18
N ALA A 65 3.12 0.38 -3.28
CA ALA A 65 2.88 1.31 -4.38
C ALA A 65 1.49 1.15 -5.01
N ASP A 66 1.03 -0.09 -5.21
CA ASP A 66 -0.31 -0.36 -5.74
C ASP A 66 -1.40 -0.01 -4.72
N THR A 67 -1.16 -0.27 -3.44
CA THR A 67 -2.06 0.15 -2.35
C THR A 67 -2.23 1.67 -2.32
N VAL A 68 -1.14 2.44 -2.50
CA VAL A 68 -1.19 3.91 -2.60
C VAL A 68 -2.06 4.35 -3.78
N ARG A 69 -1.87 3.75 -4.98
CA ARG A 69 -2.66 4.10 -6.17
C ARG A 69 -4.16 3.83 -5.98
N GLU A 70 -4.49 2.65 -5.45
CA GLU A 70 -5.87 2.25 -5.14
C GLU A 70 -6.52 3.21 -4.13
N MET A 71 -5.78 3.57 -3.08
CA MET A 71 -6.26 4.49 -2.06
C MET A 71 -6.45 5.91 -2.60
N ALA A 72 -5.50 6.43 -3.39
CA ALA A 72 -5.62 7.74 -4.01
C ALA A 72 -6.84 7.82 -4.94
N PHE A 73 -7.07 6.75 -5.73
CA PHE A 73 -8.26 6.65 -6.57
C PHE A 73 -9.55 6.58 -5.75
N SER A 74 -9.57 5.79 -4.68
CA SER A 74 -10.72 5.68 -3.78
C SER A 74 -11.05 7.02 -3.11
N ASP A 75 -10.06 7.68 -2.51
CA ASP A 75 -10.24 8.97 -1.83
C ASP A 75 -10.75 10.03 -2.83
N TYR A 76 -10.24 10.05 -4.07
CA TYR A 76 -10.74 10.93 -5.14
C TYR A 76 -12.21 10.65 -5.49
N THR A 77 -12.57 9.39 -5.74
CA THR A 77 -13.94 9.02 -6.12
C THR A 77 -14.94 9.30 -5.00
N PHE A 78 -14.58 9.06 -3.74
CA PHE A 78 -15.40 9.42 -2.59
C PHE A 78 -15.62 10.94 -2.48
N ALA A 79 -14.58 11.74 -2.69
CA ALA A 79 -14.70 13.20 -2.66
C ALA A 79 -15.61 13.72 -3.79
N VAL A 80 -15.44 13.21 -5.00
CA VAL A 80 -16.28 13.58 -6.17
C VAL A 80 -17.73 13.19 -5.96
N SER A 81 -17.98 11.96 -5.48
CA SER A 81 -19.34 11.48 -5.21
C SER A 81 -20.06 12.34 -4.17
N GLN A 82 -19.37 12.70 -3.08
CA GLN A 82 -19.91 13.60 -2.05
C GLN A 82 -20.22 15.00 -2.61
N ALA A 83 -19.34 15.57 -3.43
CA ALA A 83 -19.57 16.87 -4.05
C ALA A 83 -20.80 16.86 -4.98
N ILE A 84 -20.97 15.80 -5.77
CA ILE A 84 -22.16 15.62 -6.63
C ILE A 84 -23.43 15.48 -5.79
N ALA A 85 -23.39 14.71 -4.70
CA ALA A 85 -24.54 14.55 -3.81
C ALA A 85 -24.93 15.87 -3.14
N ALA A 86 -23.94 16.65 -2.68
CA ALA A 86 -24.16 17.96 -2.08
C ALA A 86 -24.76 18.97 -3.08
N ALA A 87 -24.27 18.98 -4.33
CA ALA A 87 -24.79 19.87 -5.37
C ALA A 87 -26.24 19.53 -5.78
N ARG A 88 -26.66 18.26 -5.68
CA ARG A 88 -28.03 17.81 -5.96
C ARG A 88 -29.02 18.09 -4.83
N ALA A 89 -28.53 18.39 -3.63
CA ALA A 89 -29.36 18.68 -2.46
C ALA A 89 -29.71 20.17 -2.31
N GLN A 90 -29.22 21.01 -3.22
CA GLN A 90 -29.52 22.44 -3.34
C GLN A 90 -30.58 22.66 -4.42
#